data_AF-K0EUR7-F1
#
_entry.id   AF-K0EUR7-F1
#
_cell.length_a   1.000
_cell.length_b   1.000
_cell.length_c   1.000
_cell.angle_alpha   90.00
_cell.angle_beta   90.00
_cell.angle_gamma   90.00
#
_symmetry.space_group_name_H-M   'P 1'
#
loop_
_entity.id
_entity.type
_entity.pdbx_description
1 polymer ?
#
loop_
_entity_poly.entity_id
_entity_poly.type
_entity_poly.pdbx_seq_one_letter_code
_entity_poly.pdbx_strand_id
1 'polypeptide(L)'
;MRRTAFIASALVLVTCGLTAVAGTAGAVDDKATCAAFNEAWTGLNNRLGALDGPASFSVLRQIYLDTASDLRVVADAADPGALKDALNTAAAQLSRLETATNLDDFDRVMGDPALTAALDEAGTPCGL
;
A
#
# COMPACT_ATOMS: atom_id res chain seq x y z
N MET A 1 30.34 -7.14 5.15
CA MET A 1 29.06 -7.51 4.51
C MET A 1 28.02 -7.71 5.61
N ARG A 2 27.26 -6.66 5.96
CA ARG A 2 26.27 -6.71 7.05
C ARG A 2 24.89 -6.67 6.40
N ARG A 3 24.36 -7.83 6.02
CA ARG A 3 23.01 -7.98 5.47
C ARG A 3 22.03 -7.95 6.64
N THR A 4 21.58 -6.75 7.01
CA THR A 4 20.42 -6.57 7.89
C THR A 4 19.18 -6.95 7.10
N ALA A 5 18.85 -8.25 7.13
CA ALA A 5 17.53 -8.73 6.74
C ALA A 5 16.57 -8.27 7.84
N PHE A 6 15.96 -7.10 7.66
CA PHE A 6 14.79 -6.70 8.44
C PHE A 6 13.64 -7.59 7.98
N ILE A 7 13.52 -8.75 8.64
CA ILE A 7 12.35 -9.63 8.55
C ILE A 7 11.20 -8.81 9.12
N ALA A 8 10.36 -8.27 8.24
CA ALA A 8 9.14 -7.59 8.59
C ALA A 8 8.27 -8.55 9.40
N SER A 9 8.14 -8.23 10.69
CA SER A 9 7.40 -8.98 11.68
C SER A 9 5.94 -9.11 11.25
N ALA A 10 5.53 -10.34 10.96
CA ALA A 10 4.16 -10.72 10.68
C ALA A 10 3.25 -10.26 11.84
N LEU A 11 2.42 -9.26 11.54
CA LEU A 11 1.39 -8.76 12.45
C LEU A 11 0.20 -9.74 12.41
N VAL A 12 0.34 -10.91 13.02
CA VAL A 12 -0.79 -11.83 13.27
C VAL A 12 -1.07 -11.85 14.76
N LEU A 13 -1.69 -10.77 15.23
CA LEU A 13 -2.42 -10.72 16.49
C LEU A 13 -3.78 -11.39 16.28
N VAL A 14 -3.80 -12.72 16.25
CA VAL A 14 -5.02 -13.47 16.57
C VAL A 14 -4.74 -14.27 17.83
N THR A 15 -4.95 -13.59 18.95
CA THR A 15 -5.03 -14.16 20.29
C THR A 15 -6.25 -15.06 20.39
N CYS A 16 -6.10 -16.32 20.01
CA CYS A 16 -6.87 -17.45 20.53
C CYS A 16 -5.99 -18.68 20.37
N GLY A 17 -5.48 -19.19 21.48
CA GLY A 17 -4.41 -20.18 21.53
C GLY A 17 -4.66 -21.40 20.63
N LEU A 18 -3.65 -21.72 19.82
CA LEU A 18 -3.17 -23.07 19.49
C LEU A 18 -2.12 -22.93 18.39
N THR A 19 -0.91 -23.39 18.71
CA THR A 19 0.19 -23.78 17.80
C THR A 19 0.62 -22.76 16.76
N ALA A 20 1.76 -22.13 17.02
CA ALA A 20 2.61 -21.46 16.03
C ALA A 20 2.97 -22.43 14.88
N VAL A 21 2.08 -22.54 13.90
CA VAL A 21 2.43 -23.07 12.59
C VAL A 21 3.27 -21.98 11.95
N ALA A 22 4.59 -22.13 12.07
CA ALA A 22 5.56 -21.53 11.16
C ALA A 22 5.40 -22.21 9.78
N GLY A 23 4.21 -22.12 9.22
CA GLY A 23 4.01 -22.35 7.80
C GLY A 23 4.73 -21.21 7.10
N THR A 24 5.48 -21.53 6.06
CA THR A 24 5.82 -20.55 5.03
C THR A 24 4.57 -19.71 4.82
N ALA A 25 4.62 -18.40 5.07
CA ALA A 25 3.51 -17.51 4.78
C ALA A 25 3.18 -17.75 3.31
N GLY A 26 2.15 -18.56 3.08
CA GLY A 26 1.72 -18.92 1.76
C GLY A 26 1.30 -17.61 1.13
N ALA A 27 1.63 -17.45 -0.15
CA ALA A 27 1.01 -16.38 -0.89
C ALA A 27 -0.51 -16.49 -0.71
N VAL A 28 -1.14 -15.35 -0.41
CA VAL A 28 -2.55 -15.30 -0.04
C VAL A 28 -3.40 -15.09 -1.28
N ASP A 29 -4.57 -15.72 -1.30
CA ASP A 29 -5.49 -15.61 -2.43
C ASP A 29 -6.01 -14.17 -2.61
N ASP A 30 -6.60 -13.89 -3.77
CA ASP A 30 -7.08 -12.56 -4.14
C ASP A 30 -8.09 -11.97 -3.14
N LYS A 31 -8.89 -12.80 -2.46
CA LYS A 31 -9.85 -12.30 -1.47
C LYS A 31 -9.15 -11.76 -0.23
N ALA A 32 -8.15 -12.47 0.27
CA ALA A 32 -7.33 -12.00 1.38
C ALA A 32 -6.49 -10.77 0.98
N THR A 33 -5.95 -10.78 -0.24
CA THR A 33 -5.23 -9.64 -0.82
C THR A 33 -6.13 -8.41 -0.90
N CYS A 34 -7.37 -8.54 -1.41
CA CYS A 34 -8.33 -7.44 -1.47
C CYS A 34 -8.74 -6.92 -0.10
N ALA A 35 -8.86 -7.78 0.91
CA ALA A 35 -9.14 -7.33 2.28
C ALA A 35 -8.01 -6.43 2.80
N ALA A 36 -6.75 -6.82 2.59
CA ALA A 36 -5.58 -6.04 2.99
C ALA A 36 -5.43 -4.75 2.17
N PHE A 37 -5.73 -4.78 0.86
CA PHE A 37 -5.79 -3.59 0.03
C PHE A 37 -6.85 -2.59 0.52
N ASN A 38 -8.06 -3.07 0.81
CA ASN A 38 -9.15 -2.23 1.33
C ASN A 38 -8.81 -1.65 2.71
N GLU A 39 -8.08 -2.39 3.55
CA GLU A 39 -7.55 -1.87 4.82
C GLU A 39 -6.53 -0.74 4.59
N ALA A 40 -5.57 -0.93 3.68
CA ALA A 40 -4.60 0.11 3.32
C ALA A 40 -5.29 1.38 2.76
N TRP A 41 -6.29 1.19 1.89
CA TRP A 41 -7.11 2.27 1.34
C TRP A 41 -7.91 3.00 2.42
N THR A 42 -8.53 2.25 3.33
CA THR A 42 -9.23 2.82 4.50
C THR A 42 -8.25 3.58 5.39
N GLY A 43 -7.05 3.04 5.61
CA GLY A 43 -5.97 3.69 6.36
C GLY A 43 -5.51 5.01 5.71
N LEU A 44 -5.37 5.06 4.38
CA LEU A 44 -5.12 6.32 3.65
C LEU A 44 -6.24 7.34 3.92
N ASN A 45 -7.50 6.95 3.71
CA ASN A 45 -8.64 7.85 3.91
C ASN A 45 -8.75 8.34 5.36
N ASN A 46 -8.48 7.49 6.34
CA ASN A 46 -8.46 7.89 7.75
C ASN A 46 -7.32 8.88 8.04
N ARG A 47 -6.13 8.67 7.50
CA ARG A 47 -5.00 9.60 7.62
C ARG A 47 -5.33 10.97 7.02
N LEU A 48 -5.97 10.99 5.85
CA LEU A 48 -6.41 12.23 5.20
C LEU A 48 -7.57 12.90 5.96
N GLY A 49 -8.54 12.13 6.46
CA GLY A 49 -9.68 12.64 7.21
C GLY A 49 -9.31 13.17 8.61
N ALA A 50 -8.19 12.72 9.17
CA ALA A 50 -7.65 13.23 10.42
C ALA A 50 -6.93 14.59 10.27
N LEU A 51 -6.78 15.10 9.05
CA LEU A 51 -6.21 16.42 8.80
C LEU A 51 -7.24 17.49 9.17
N ASP A 52 -6.94 18.31 10.17
CA ASP A 52 -7.78 19.41 10.65
C ASP A 52 -7.68 20.67 9.74
N GLY A 53 -7.77 20.45 8.42
CA GLY A 53 -7.63 21.49 7.39
C GLY A 53 -6.57 21.17 6.32
N PRO A 54 -6.14 22.18 5.54
CA PRO A 54 -5.13 22.00 4.51
C PRO A 54 -3.81 21.50 5.11
N ALA A 55 -3.40 20.30 4.73
CA ALA A 55 -2.11 19.76 5.15
C ALA A 55 -0.96 20.40 4.36
N SER A 56 0.22 20.45 4.99
CA SER A 56 1.44 20.82 4.28
C SER A 56 1.78 19.76 3.23
N PHE A 57 2.47 20.20 2.18
CA PHE A 57 3.03 19.32 1.15
C PHE A 57 3.80 18.13 1.76
N SER A 58 4.64 18.37 2.77
CA SER A 58 5.43 17.31 3.41
C SER A 58 4.57 16.24 4.08
N VAL A 59 3.46 16.63 4.71
CA VAL A 59 2.53 15.71 5.37
C VAL A 59 1.77 14.89 4.34
N LEU A 60 1.21 15.54 3.30
CA LEU A 60 0.51 14.84 2.21
C LEU A 60 1.44 13.84 1.53
N ARG A 61 2.63 14.30 1.13
CA ARG A 61 3.66 13.45 0.52
C ARG A 61 3.94 12.23 1.38
N GLN A 62 4.12 12.39 2.68
CA GLN A 62 4.39 11.26 3.57
C GLN A 62 3.21 10.29 3.64
N ILE A 63 1.97 10.76 3.78
CA ILE A 63 0.78 9.90 3.84
C ILE A 63 0.67 9.00 2.60
N TYR A 64 0.90 9.56 1.42
CA TYR A 64 0.84 8.79 0.17
C TYR A 64 2.04 7.86 -0.01
N LEU A 65 3.23 8.24 0.44
CA LEU A 65 4.40 7.34 0.42
C LEU A 65 4.27 6.18 1.42
N ASP A 66 3.69 6.42 2.58
CA ASP A 66 3.36 5.36 3.53
C ASP A 66 2.33 4.41 2.90
N THR A 67 1.32 4.94 2.21
CA THR A 67 0.35 4.12 1.47
C THR A 67 1.03 3.31 0.36
N ALA A 68 1.98 3.89 -0.37
CA ALA A 68 2.78 3.16 -1.36
C ALA A 68 3.53 1.99 -0.71
N SER A 69 4.06 2.19 0.50
CA SER A 69 4.69 1.12 1.28
C SER A 69 3.69 0.05 1.68
N ASP A 70 2.51 0.43 2.16
CA ASP A 70 1.44 -0.51 2.53
C ASP A 70 1.03 -1.37 1.33
N LEU A 71 0.85 -0.77 0.15
CA LEU A 71 0.52 -1.49 -1.08
C LEU A 71 1.60 -2.49 -1.50
N ARG A 72 2.89 -2.17 -1.31
CA ARG A 72 3.98 -3.13 -1.56
C ARG A 72 3.92 -4.32 -0.62
N VAL A 73 3.65 -4.07 0.66
CA VAL A 73 3.51 -5.15 1.66
C VAL A 73 2.36 -6.08 1.27
N VAL A 74 1.24 -5.53 0.83
CA VAL A 74 0.10 -6.32 0.32
C VAL A 74 0.50 -7.10 -0.93
N ALA A 75 1.16 -6.45 -1.90
CA ALA A 75 1.62 -7.09 -3.12
C ALA A 75 2.62 -8.22 -2.83
N ASP A 76 3.56 -8.04 -1.91
CA ASP A 76 4.56 -9.04 -1.55
C ASP A 76 3.92 -10.31 -0.99
N ALA A 77 2.83 -10.17 -0.23
CA ALA A 77 2.05 -11.29 0.32
C ALA A 77 1.10 -11.95 -0.70
N ALA A 78 0.68 -11.24 -1.75
CA ALA A 78 -0.29 -11.73 -2.72
C ALA A 78 0.24 -12.87 -3.61
N ASP A 79 -0.66 -13.75 -4.04
CA ASP A 79 -0.42 -14.72 -5.10
C ASP A 79 0.06 -14.07 -6.41
N PRO A 80 0.95 -14.71 -7.19
CA PRO A 80 1.31 -14.23 -8.51
C PRO A 80 0.08 -14.11 -9.41
N GLY A 81 -0.15 -12.92 -9.96
CA GLY A 81 -1.30 -12.65 -10.82
C GLY A 81 -1.53 -11.17 -11.05
N ALA A 82 -2.60 -10.85 -11.78
CA ALA A 82 -2.91 -9.48 -12.19
C ALA A 82 -3.08 -8.52 -11.01
N LEU A 83 -3.69 -8.97 -9.90
CA LEU A 83 -3.87 -8.13 -8.72
C LEU A 83 -2.52 -7.73 -8.07
N LYS A 84 -1.59 -8.68 -7.94
CA LYS A 84 -0.23 -8.40 -7.46
C LYS A 84 0.49 -7.39 -8.36
N ASP A 85 0.38 -7.56 -9.68
CA ASP A 85 1.00 -6.65 -10.66
C ASP A 85 0.38 -5.25 -10.61
N ALA A 86 -0.93 -5.15 -10.46
CA ALA A 86 -1.65 -3.89 -10.30
C ALA A 86 -1.24 -3.17 -9.01
N LEU A 87 -1.16 -3.87 -7.88
CA LEU A 87 -0.71 -3.31 -6.60
C LEU A 87 0.73 -2.80 -6.67
N ASN A 88 1.63 -3.56 -7.30
CA ASN A 88 3.01 -3.14 -7.52
C ASN A 88 3.09 -1.89 -8.40
N THR A 89 2.25 -1.82 -9.44
CA THR A 89 2.17 -0.67 -10.33
C THR A 89 1.66 0.55 -9.59
N ALA A 90 0.56 0.43 -8.83
CA ALA A 90 0.02 1.51 -8.01
C ALA A 90 1.05 2.04 -6.99
N ALA A 91 1.74 1.13 -6.29
CA ALA A 91 2.79 1.50 -5.36
C ALA A 91 3.98 2.21 -6.05
N ALA A 92 4.38 1.76 -7.23
CA ALA A 92 5.42 2.41 -8.01
C ALA A 92 5.01 3.82 -8.46
N GLN A 93 3.76 4.00 -8.88
CA GLN A 93 3.23 5.32 -9.26
C GLN A 93 3.20 6.27 -8.06
N LEU A 94 2.72 5.84 -6.90
CA LEU A 94 2.73 6.66 -5.69
C LEU A 94 4.16 6.99 -5.22
N SER A 95 5.11 6.05 -5.35
CA SER A 95 6.52 6.31 -4.99
C SER A 95 7.20 7.38 -5.84
N ARG A 96 6.64 7.77 -7.00
CA ARG A 96 7.15 8.92 -7.75
C ARG A 96 7.15 10.20 -6.91
N LEU A 97 6.28 10.29 -5.90
CA LEU A 97 6.24 11.37 -4.92
C LEU A 97 7.54 11.52 -4.11
N GLU A 98 8.41 10.51 -4.08
CA GLU A 98 9.76 10.64 -3.48
C GLU A 98 10.59 11.74 -4.13
N THR A 99 10.33 11.99 -5.43
CA THR A 99 11.02 13.01 -6.22
C THR A 99 10.32 14.37 -6.19
N ALA A 100 9.08 14.45 -5.69
CA ALA A 100 8.37 15.71 -5.60
C ALA A 100 9.04 16.61 -4.55
N THR A 101 9.29 17.87 -4.90
CA THR A 101 9.98 18.83 -4.01
C THR A 101 9.06 19.93 -3.47
N ASN A 102 7.90 20.08 -4.09
CA ASN A 102 6.91 21.11 -3.79
C ASN A 102 5.50 20.61 -4.14
N LEU A 103 4.49 21.44 -3.90
CA LEU A 103 3.09 21.10 -4.14
C LEU A 103 2.77 20.91 -5.63
N ASP A 104 3.36 21.70 -6.53
CA ASP A 104 3.13 21.56 -7.97
C ASP A 104 3.65 20.22 -8.52
N ASP A 105 4.79 19.75 -8.01
CA ASP A 105 5.33 18.42 -8.35
C ASP A 105 4.45 17.30 -7.79
N PHE A 106 3.96 17.47 -6.56
CA PHE A 106 3.02 16.55 -5.93
C PHE A 106 1.74 16.44 -6.74
N ASP A 107 1.11 17.56 -7.07
CA ASP A 107 -0.14 17.62 -7.83
C ASP A 107 0.04 17.06 -9.24
N ARG A 108 1.21 17.26 -9.87
CA ARG A 108 1.53 16.65 -11.17
C ARG A 108 1.54 15.12 -11.11
N VAL A 109 2.09 14.53 -10.04
CA VAL A 109 2.08 13.08 -9.86
C VAL A 109 0.67 12.60 -9.51
N MET A 110 -0.04 13.29 -8.62
CA MET A 110 -1.39 12.92 -8.20
C MET A 110 -2.43 13.05 -9.30
N GLY A 111 -2.24 14.00 -10.23
CA GLY A 111 -3.07 14.19 -11.41
C GLY A 111 -2.63 13.38 -12.63
N ASP A 112 -1.62 12.50 -12.49
CA ASP A 112 -1.17 11.67 -13.59
C ASP A 112 -2.20 10.56 -13.89
N PRO A 113 -2.75 10.48 -15.12
CA PRO A 113 -3.71 9.44 -15.49
C PRO A 113 -3.18 8.01 -15.26
N ALA A 114 -1.87 7.80 -15.32
CA ALA A 114 -1.27 6.50 -15.06
C ALA A 114 -1.36 6.09 -13.58
N LEU A 115 -1.33 7.06 -12.65
CA LEU A 115 -1.56 6.77 -11.24
C LEU A 115 -3.03 6.38 -11.01
N THR A 116 -3.96 7.16 -11.56
CA THR A 116 -5.41 6.85 -11.45
C THR A 116 -5.71 5.47 -12.03
N ALA A 117 -5.24 5.19 -13.25
CA ALA A 117 -5.46 3.88 -13.89
C ALA A 117 -4.87 2.73 -13.07
N ALA A 118 -3.69 2.90 -12.46
CA ALA A 118 -3.07 1.86 -11.64
C ALA A 118 -3.84 1.61 -10.33
N LEU A 119 -4.36 2.66 -9.69
CA LEU A 119 -5.21 2.54 -8.50
C LEU A 119 -6.55 1.89 -8.85
N ASP A 120 -7.16 2.25 -9.99
CA ASP A 120 -8.40 1.65 -10.47
C ASP A 120 -8.21 0.17 -10.83
N GLU A 121 -7.09 -0.19 -11.46
CA GLU A 121 -6.77 -1.59 -11.79
C GLU A 121 -6.56 -2.45 -10.54
N ALA A 122 -5.99 -1.87 -9.48
CA ALA A 122 -5.89 -2.54 -8.19
C ALA A 122 -7.23 -2.60 -7.43
N GLY A 123 -8.06 -1.56 -7.54
CA GLY A 123 -9.29 -1.41 -6.76
C GLY A 123 -10.53 -2.08 -7.33
N THR A 124 -10.71 -2.05 -8.66
CA THR A 124 -11.89 -2.60 -9.33
C THR A 124 -12.14 -4.08 -8.98
N PRO A 125 -11.11 -4.97 -8.97
CA PRO A 125 -11.31 -6.37 -8.57
C PRO A 125 -11.74 -6.52 -7.10
N CYS A 126 -11.41 -5.54 -6.26
CA CYS A 126 -11.69 -5.51 -4.83
C CYS A 126 -12.97 -4.76 -4.46
N GLY A 127 -13.70 -4.22 -5.45
CA GLY A 127 -14.98 -3.54 -5.27
C GLY A 127 -14.88 -2.08 -4.82
N LEU A 128 -13.76 -1.42 -5.11
CA LEU A 128 -13.56 0.03 -5.01
C LEU A 128 -13.72 0.67 -6.39
#